data_AF-A0A2A3YJE6-F1
#
_entry.id   AF-A0A2A3YJE6-F1
#
_cell.length_a   1.000
_cell.length_b   1.000
_cell.length_c   1.000
_cell.angle_alpha   90.00
_cell.angle_beta   90.00
_cell.angle_gamma   90.00
#
_symmetry.space_group_name_H-M   'P 1'
#
loop_
_entity.id
_entity.type
_entity.pdbx_description
1 polymer ?
#
loop_
_entity_poly.entity_id
_entity_poly.type
_entity_poly.pdbx_seq_one_letter_code
_entity_poly.pdbx_strand_id
1 'polypeptide(L)'
;MTSIIPLTVNAEDQSVPSGWTVRDLVAARLGQSVGEDGRAADGSPLGVAVALDDAVIPRSRWSATALADGARCEIVTAVQGG
;
A
#
# COMPACT_ATOMS: atom_id res chain seq x y z
N MET A 1 14.88 -4.60 17.30
CA MET A 1 13.45 -4.56 17.65
C MET A 1 12.77 -3.76 16.57
N THR A 2 11.79 -4.32 15.88
CA THR A 2 11.03 -3.58 14.86
C THR A 2 9.99 -2.75 15.57
N SER A 3 10.11 -1.42 15.51
CA SER A 3 9.10 -0.52 16.08
C SER A 3 7.82 -0.58 15.24
N ILE A 4 6.70 -0.16 15.82
CA ILE A 4 5.40 -0.15 15.14
C ILE A 4 4.93 1.30 15.06
N ILE A 5 4.39 1.71 13.92
CA ILE A 5 3.82 3.04 13.67
C ILE A 5 2.30 2.93 13.42
N PRO A 6 1.49 3.87 13.92
CA PRO A 6 0.08 3.97 13.59
C PRO A 6 -0.10 4.51 12.16
N LEU A 7 -1.14 4.05 11.48
CA LEU A 7 -1.60 4.50 10.17
C LEU A 7 -3.13 4.48 10.16
N THR A 8 -3.74 5.33 9.34
CA THR A 8 -5.17 5.17 9.00
C THR A 8 -5.25 4.62 7.58
N VAL A 9 -5.81 3.43 7.41
CA VAL A 9 -5.95 2.74 6.11
C VAL A 9 -7.42 2.57 5.78
N ASN A 10 -7.91 3.18 4.69
CA ASN A 10 -9.34 3.16 4.33
C ASN A 10 -10.26 3.58 5.49
N ALA A 11 -9.85 4.63 6.23
CA ALA A 11 -10.50 5.12 7.45
C ALA A 11 -10.47 4.16 8.66
N GLU A 12 -9.78 3.02 8.58
CA GLU A 12 -9.55 2.10 9.70
C GLU A 12 -8.18 2.36 10.32
N ASP A 13 -8.10 2.49 11.64
CA ASP A 13 -6.82 2.61 12.34
C ASP A 13 -6.09 1.27 12.35
N GLN A 14 -4.84 1.29 11.89
CA GLN A 14 -3.97 0.13 11.80
C GLN A 14 -2.58 0.47 12.35
N SER A 15 -1.88 -0.53 12.88
CA SER A 15 -0.49 -0.38 13.27
C SER A 15 0.38 -1.31 12.43
N VAL A 16 1.48 -0.79 11.87
CA VAL A 16 2.39 -1.54 10.99
C VAL A 16 3.84 -1.37 11.43
N PRO A 17 4.73 -2.32 11.09
CA PRO A 17 6.16 -2.14 11.30
C PRO A 17 6.71 -0.84 10.71
N SER A 18 7.54 -0.15 11.49
CA SER A 18 8.34 0.98 11.00
C SER A 18 9.27 0.51 9.88
N GLY A 19 9.35 1.28 8.80
CA GLY A 19 10.14 0.94 7.61
C GLY A 19 9.37 0.20 6.52
N TRP A 20 8.09 -0.11 6.74
CA TRP A 20 7.21 -0.54 5.65
C TRP A 20 7.05 0.52 4.57
N THR A 21 6.92 0.04 3.35
CA THR A 21 6.60 0.84 2.18
C THR A 21 5.14 0.66 1.79
N VAL A 22 4.67 1.47 0.83
CA VAL A 22 3.36 1.28 0.22
C VAL A 22 3.20 -0.14 -0.33
N ARG A 23 4.27 -0.72 -0.91
CA ARG A 23 4.26 -2.10 -1.41
C ARG A 23 3.95 -3.10 -0.30
N ASP A 24 4.60 -2.97 0.85
CA ASP A 24 4.44 -3.90 1.98
C ASP A 24 3.01 -3.84 2.53
N LEU A 25 2.46 -2.63 2.65
CA LEU A 25 1.08 -2.42 3.08
C LEU A 25 0.08 -3.05 2.11
N VAL A 26 0.27 -2.86 0.80
CA VAL A 26 -0.60 -3.48 -0.22
C VAL A 26 -0.49 -5.00 -0.19
N ALA A 27 0.73 -5.56 -0.09
CA ALA A 27 0.94 -6.99 0.01
C ALA A 27 0.23 -7.60 1.23
N ALA A 28 0.34 -6.93 2.38
CA ALA A 28 -0.36 -7.33 3.60
C ALA A 28 -1.88 -7.25 3.44
N ARG A 29 -2.42 -6.18 2.84
CA ARG A 29 -3.87 -5.99 2.67
C ARG A 29 -4.49 -6.98 1.68
N LEU A 30 -3.76 -7.32 0.62
CA LEU A 30 -4.22 -8.27 -0.39
C LEU A 30 -3.93 -9.74 -0.03
N GLY A 31 -3.13 -9.99 1.02
CA GLY A 31 -2.72 -11.33 1.40
C GLY A 31 -1.88 -12.05 0.34
N GLN A 32 -1.19 -11.29 -0.54
CA GLN A 32 -0.38 -11.83 -1.62
C GLN A 32 0.91 -11.05 -1.81
N SER A 33 1.91 -11.67 -2.43
CA SER A 33 3.16 -11.00 -2.75
C SER A 33 2.95 -9.97 -3.86
N VAL A 34 3.54 -8.79 -3.67
CA VAL A 34 3.59 -7.71 -4.66
C VAL A 34 5.05 -7.53 -5.10
N GLY A 35 5.31 -7.41 -6.39
CA GLY A 35 6.62 -7.16 -6.98
C GLY A 35 7.11 -5.72 -6.76
N GLU A 36 8.38 -5.46 -7.05
CA GLU A 36 8.97 -4.12 -6.93
C GLU A 36 8.31 -3.08 -7.85
N ASP A 37 7.74 -3.53 -8.97
CA ASP A 37 7.01 -2.74 -9.95
C ASP A 37 5.53 -2.52 -9.57
N GLY A 38 5.09 -3.04 -8.42
CA GLY A 38 3.71 -2.92 -7.95
C GLY A 38 2.72 -3.86 -8.66
N ARG A 39 3.19 -5.00 -9.19
CA ARG A 39 2.35 -6.05 -9.78
C ARG A 39 2.26 -7.30 -8.91
N ALA A 40 1.35 -8.22 -9.23
CA ALA A 40 1.32 -9.53 -8.60
C ALA A 40 2.56 -10.35 -8.97
N ALA A 41 2.83 -11.43 -8.22
CA ALA A 41 3.97 -12.31 -8.45
C ALA A 41 3.98 -12.96 -9.85
N ASP A 42 2.82 -13.15 -10.47
CA ASP A 42 2.67 -13.67 -11.84
C ASP A 42 2.73 -12.57 -12.93
N GLY A 43 2.99 -11.32 -12.54
CA GLY A 43 3.04 -10.17 -13.45
C GLY A 43 1.68 -9.60 -13.83
N SER A 44 0.57 -10.12 -13.31
CA SER A 44 -0.77 -9.57 -13.54
C SER A 44 -0.98 -8.23 -12.79
N PRO A 45 -1.85 -7.35 -13.30
CA PRO A 45 -2.21 -6.12 -12.58
C PRO A 45 -3.02 -6.46 -11.32
N LEU A 46 -2.69 -5.86 -10.19
CA LEU A 46 -3.38 -6.08 -8.91
C LEU A 46 -4.80 -5.49 -8.87
N GLY A 47 -5.18 -4.65 -9.84
CA GLY A 47 -6.47 -3.99 -9.85
C GLY A 47 -6.68 -2.99 -8.70
N VAL A 48 -5.62 -2.55 -8.01
CA VAL A 48 -5.71 -1.55 -6.92
C VAL A 48 -4.89 -0.30 -7.20
N ALA A 49 -5.36 0.85 -6.72
CA ALA A 49 -4.61 2.10 -6.67
C ALA A 49 -4.45 2.53 -5.21
N VAL A 50 -3.38 3.28 -4.92
CA VAL A 50 -3.06 3.73 -3.57
C VAL A 50 -2.89 5.25 -3.57
N ALA A 51 -3.51 5.91 -2.61
CA ALA A 51 -3.21 7.27 -2.22
C ALA A 51 -2.61 7.29 -0.81
N LEU A 52 -1.60 8.15 -0.61
CA LEU A 52 -0.97 8.42 0.67
C LEU A 52 -1.05 9.92 0.92
N ASP A 53 -1.63 10.33 2.04
CA ASP A 53 -1.83 11.73 2.43
C ASP A 53 -2.38 12.59 1.28
N ASP A 54 -3.52 12.13 0.73
CA ASP A 54 -4.26 12.76 -0.37
C ASP A 54 -3.55 12.77 -1.74
N ALA A 55 -2.38 12.11 -1.86
CA ALA A 55 -1.63 12.00 -3.10
C ALA A 55 -1.59 10.56 -3.65
N VAL A 56 -2.03 10.36 -4.89
CA VAL A 56 -1.95 9.05 -5.57
C VAL A 56 -0.48 8.67 -5.80
N ILE A 57 -0.08 7.50 -5.33
CA ILE A 57 1.27 6.98 -5.50
C ILE A 57 1.32 6.05 -6.72
N PRO A 58 2.11 6.36 -7.77
CA PRO A 58 2.29 5.48 -8.91
C PRO A 58 2.85 4.11 -8.49
N ARG A 59 2.38 3.03 -9.14
CA ARG A 59 2.78 1.64 -8.81
C ARG A 59 4.28 1.41 -8.76
N SER A 60 5.01 1.96 -9.73
CA SER A 60 6.48 1.87 -9.79
C SER A 60 7.20 2.55 -8.62
N ARG A 61 6.50 3.36 -7.81
CA ARG A 61 7.05 4.00 -6.61
C ARG A 61 6.64 3.31 -5.32
N TRP A 62 5.78 2.29 -5.36
CA TRP A 62 5.28 1.65 -4.14
C TRP A 62 6.39 1.04 -3.29
N SER A 63 7.42 0.46 -3.94
CA SER A 63 8.60 -0.11 -3.29
C SER A 63 9.55 0.92 -2.70
N ALA A 64 9.50 2.18 -3.15
CA ALA A 64 10.39 3.25 -2.70
C ALA A 64 9.71 4.26 -1.77
N THR A 65 8.37 4.21 -1.65
CA THR A 65 7.60 5.15 -0.83
C THR A 65 7.40 4.57 0.56
N ALA A 66 8.19 5.04 1.52
CA ALA A 66 8.09 4.64 2.92
C ALA A 66 6.82 5.22 3.58
N LEU A 67 6.23 4.47 4.51
CA LEU A 67 5.12 4.92 5.33
C LEU A 67 5.64 5.66 6.56
N ALA A 68 5.07 6.83 6.81
CA ALA A 68 5.39 7.65 7.98
C ALA A 68 4.39 7.38 9.12
N ASP A 69 4.83 7.65 10.35
CA ASP A 69 3.97 7.62 11.53
C ASP A 69 2.76 8.56 11.35
N GLY A 70 1.56 8.02 11.57
CA GLY A 70 0.30 8.76 11.45
C GLY A 70 -0.17 9.03 10.01
N ALA A 71 0.49 8.46 9.00
CA ALA A 71 0.10 8.68 7.61
C ALA A 71 -1.28 8.07 7.28
N ARG A 72 -1.99 8.70 6.34
CA ARG A 72 -3.29 8.25 5.85
C ARG A 72 -3.14 7.58 4.49
N CYS A 73 -3.51 6.31 4.41
CA CYS A 73 -3.48 5.54 3.18
C CYS A 73 -4.90 5.18 2.73
N GLU A 74 -5.19 5.38 1.45
CA GLU A 74 -6.39 4.84 0.81
C GLU A 74 -6.01 3.84 -0.26
N ILE A 75 -6.54 2.63 -0.16
CA ILE A 75 -6.36 1.54 -1.10
C ILE A 75 -7.72 1.28 -1.73
N VAL A 76 -7.84 1.64 -3.01
CA VAL A 76 -9.08 1.47 -3.78
C VAL A 76 -8.90 0.40 -4.82
N THR A 77 -9.86 -0.52 -4.90
CA THR A 77 -9.97 -1.47 -6.00
C THR A 77 -10.58 -0.76 -7.20
N ALA A 78 -9.91 -0.85 -8.34
CA ALA A 78 -10.47 -0.45 -9.62
C ALA A 78 -11.63 -1.39 -9.96
N VAL A 79 -12.85 -0.95 -9.68
CA VAL A 79 -14.03 -1.50 -10.34
C VAL A 79 -13.98 -1.04 -11.80
N GLN A 80 -13.84 -1.99 -12.73
CA GLN A 80 -14.14 -1.73 -14.13
C GLN A 80 -15.61 -1.30 -14.21
N GLY A 81 -15.85 0.00 -14.40
CA GLY A 81 -17.15 0.47 -14.87
C GLY A 81 -17.34 -0.02 -16.30
N GLY A 82 -18.41 -0.78 -16.54
CA GLY A 82 -18.92 -1.06 -17.88
C GLY A 82 -19.63 0.14 -18.48
#